data_AF-A0AAP3GDP6-F1
#
_entry.id   AF-A0AAP3GDP6-F1
#
_cell.length_a   1.000
_cell.length_b   1.000
_cell.length_c   1.000
_cell.angle_alpha   90.00
_cell.angle_beta   90.00
_cell.angle_gamma   90.00
#
_symmetry.space_group_name_H-M   'P 1'
#
loop_
_entity.id
_entity.type
_entity.pdbx_description
1 polymer ?
#
loop_
_entity_poly.entity_id
_entity_poly.type
_entity_poly.pdbx_seq_one_letter_code
_entity_poly.pdbx_strand_id
1 'polypeptide(L)'
;MDSVSIIIWTTTLFIVTLILFKNLYTSIKMTNIRLKEISQKLSIENQLDLEVRSLIERGEKAGAIKLVQDKLKLTTQEAKHYIELL
;
A
#
# COMPACT_ATOMS: atom_id res chain seq x y z
N MET A 1 12.64 -51.21 -11.90
CA MET A 1 11.89 -50.31 -11.00
C MET A 1 10.46 -50.82 -10.96
N ASP A 2 10.00 -51.25 -9.79
CA ASP A 2 8.65 -51.80 -9.64
C ASP A 2 7.62 -50.68 -9.74
N SER A 3 6.49 -50.94 -10.40
CA SER A 3 5.41 -49.96 -10.64
C SER A 3 4.94 -49.27 -9.36
N VAL A 4 5.00 -49.97 -8.22
CA VAL A 4 4.68 -49.45 -6.88
C VAL A 4 5.59 -48.28 -6.48
N SER A 5 6.89 -48.40 -6.73
CA SER A 5 7.87 -47.34 -6.40
C SER A 5 7.60 -46.06 -7.20
N ILE A 6 7.24 -46.21 -8.49
CA ILE A 6 6.90 -45.08 -9.36
C ILE A 6 5.63 -44.36 -8.87
N ILE A 7 4.62 -45.11 -8.42
CA ILE A 7 3.38 -44.53 -7.87
C ILE A 7 3.67 -43.72 -6.59
N ILE A 8 4.51 -44.22 -5.70
CA ILE A 8 4.89 -43.52 -4.45
C ILE A 8 5.64 -42.22 -4.76
N TRP A 9 6.61 -42.25 -5.66
CA TRP A 9 7.39 -41.05 -6.02
C TRP A 9 6.54 -39.98 -6.72
N THR A 10 5.64 -40.39 -7.61
CA THR A 10 4.75 -39.45 -8.33
C THR A 10 3.73 -38.80 -7.41
N THR A 11 3.13 -39.55 -6.48
CA THR A 11 2.23 -38.98 -5.46
C THR A 11 2.96 -38.06 -4.48
N THR A 12 4.18 -38.42 -4.07
CA THR A 12 5.00 -37.57 -3.20
C THR A 12 5.34 -36.25 -3.88
N LEU A 13 5.79 -36.31 -5.14
CA LEU A 13 6.09 -35.12 -5.94
C LEU A 13 4.84 -34.23 -6.09
N PHE A 14 3.68 -34.83 -6.37
CA PHE A 14 2.42 -34.11 -6.52
C PHE A 14 2.01 -33.37 -5.23
N ILE A 15 2.12 -34.03 -4.06
CA ILE A 15 1.82 -33.41 -2.77
C ILE A 15 2.75 -32.23 -2.49
N VAL A 16 4.05 -32.39 -2.74
CA VAL A 16 5.04 -31.32 -2.57
C VAL A 16 4.72 -30.13 -3.48
N THR A 17 4.38 -30.39 -4.74
CA THR A 17 3.97 -29.34 -5.68
C THR A 17 2.75 -28.58 -5.16
N LEU A 18 1.71 -29.27 -4.67
CA LEU A 18 0.52 -28.62 -4.12
C LEU A 18 0.84 -27.72 -2.90
N ILE A 19 1.73 -28.15 -2.02
CA ILE A 19 2.16 -27.36 -0.85
C ILE A 19 2.89 -26.10 -1.30
N LEU A 20 3.82 -26.20 -2.26
CA LEU A 20 4.55 -25.06 -2.81
C LEU A 20 3.60 -24.05 -3.48
N PHE A 21 2.64 -24.52 -4.28
CA PHE A 21 1.63 -23.67 -4.92
C PHE A 21 0.77 -22.93 -3.89
N LYS A 22 0.31 -23.62 -2.84
CA LYS A 22 -0.49 -22.99 -1.77
C LYS A 22 0.32 -21.90 -1.04
N ASN A 23 1.59 -22.16 -0.76
CA ASN A 23 2.46 -21.19 -0.10
C ASN A 23 2.68 -19.96 -0.99
N LEU A 24 2.97 -20.19 -2.28
CA LEU A 24 3.16 -19.12 -3.27
C LEU A 24 1.89 -18.27 -3.43
N TYR A 25 0.72 -18.89 -3.55
CA TYR A 25 -0.56 -18.19 -3.66
C TYR A 25 -0.83 -17.31 -2.43
N THR A 26 -0.56 -17.82 -1.23
CA THR A 26 -0.74 -17.07 0.01
C THR A 26 0.18 -15.85 0.06
N SER A 27 1.45 -16.02 -0.35
CA SER A 27 2.43 -14.93 -0.42
C SER A 27 1.99 -13.83 -1.39
N ILE A 28 1.58 -14.20 -2.62
CA ILE A 28 1.09 -13.25 -3.62
C ILE A 28 -0.15 -12.51 -3.13
N LYS A 29 -1.10 -13.22 -2.51
CA LYS A 29 -2.32 -12.61 -1.95
C LYS A 29 -1.99 -11.60 -0.85
N MET A 30 -1.06 -11.93 0.04
CA MET A 30 -0.63 -11.04 1.11
C MET A 30 0.02 -9.77 0.55
N THR A 31 0.89 -9.92 -0.47
CA THR A 31 1.52 -8.79 -1.15
C THR A 31 0.47 -7.89 -1.83
N ASN A 32 -0.49 -8.46 -2.55
CA ASN A 32 -1.54 -7.68 -3.21
C ASN A 32 -2.43 -6.90 -2.23
N ILE A 33 -2.74 -7.48 -1.06
CA ILE A 33 -3.50 -6.77 -0.01
C ILE A 33 -2.69 -5.58 0.52
N ARG A 34 -1.40 -5.79 0.83
CA ARG A 34 -0.51 -4.71 1.28
C ARG A 34 -0.34 -3.62 0.23
N LEU A 35 -0.18 -4.02 -1.04
CA LEU A 35 -0.03 -3.09 -2.16
C LEU A 35 -1.30 -2.23 -2.34
N LYS A 36 -2.49 -2.85 -2.19
CA LYS A 36 -3.77 -2.14 -2.24
C LYS A 36 -3.90 -1.14 -1.09
N GLU A 37 -3.50 -1.53 0.12
CA GLU A 37 -3.54 -0.63 1.28
C GLU A 37 -2.57 0.55 1.13
N ILE A 38 -1.34 0.30 0.65
CA ILE A 38 -0.36 1.36 0.36
C ILE A 38 -0.88 2.28 -0.74
N SER A 39 -1.42 1.73 -1.82
CA SER A 39 -1.98 2.52 -2.92
C SER A 39 -3.15 3.39 -2.47
N GLN A 40 -4.02 2.88 -1.59
CA GLN A 40 -5.10 3.67 -1.01
C GLN A 40 -4.56 4.80 -0.13
N LYS A 41 -3.56 4.53 0.71
CA LYS A 41 -2.93 5.57 1.53
C LYS A 41 -2.27 6.65 0.66
N LEU A 42 -1.48 6.25 -0.34
CA LEU A 42 -0.86 7.18 -1.29
C LEU A 42 -1.89 8.01 -2.05
N SER A 43 -3.02 7.39 -2.44
CA SER A 43 -4.08 8.11 -3.15
C SER A 43 -4.73 9.19 -2.27
N ILE A 44 -4.90 8.93 -0.97
CA ILE A 44 -5.46 9.90 -0.03
C ILE A 44 -4.46 11.04 0.21
N GLU A 45 -3.19 10.70 0.38
CA GLU A 45 -2.10 11.69 0.56
C GLU A 45 -1.98 12.60 -0.67
N ASN A 46 -1.97 12.02 -1.87
CA ASN A 46 -1.91 12.79 -3.12
C ASN A 46 -3.14 13.69 -3.32
N GLN A 47 -4.33 13.27 -2.90
CA GLN A 47 -5.53 14.12 -2.94
C GLN A 47 -5.41 15.32 -2.00
N LEU A 48 -4.91 15.10 -0.78
CA LEU A 48 -4.67 16.19 0.17
C LEU A 48 -3.65 17.19 -0.41
N ASP A 49 -2.55 16.71 -0.98
CA ASP A 49 -1.53 17.55 -1.58
C ASP A 49 -2.05 18.39 -2.75
N LEU A 50 -2.91 17.82 -3.60
CA LEU A 50 -3.56 18.54 -4.69
C LEU A 50 -4.49 19.64 -4.17
N GLU A 51 -5.29 19.36 -3.14
CA GLU A 51 -6.16 20.37 -2.51
C GLU A 51 -5.35 21.51 -1.88
N VAL A 52 -4.27 21.16 -1.20
CA VAL A 52 -3.35 22.13 -0.57
C VAL A 52 -2.69 22.99 -1.64
N ARG A 53 -2.13 22.41 -2.71
CA ARG A 53 -1.55 23.16 -3.84
C ARG A 53 -2.56 24.11 -4.48
N SER A 54 -3.78 23.65 -4.72
CA SER A 54 -4.85 24.49 -5.27
C SER A 54 -5.18 25.72 -4.39
N LEU A 55 -5.14 25.56 -3.07
CA LEU A 55 -5.34 26.68 -2.13
C LEU A 55 -4.15 27.65 -2.14
N ILE A 56 -2.92 27.15 -2.23
CA ILE A 56 -1.72 27.99 -2.37
C ILE A 56 -1.75 28.80 -3.66
N GLU A 57 -2.08 28.16 -4.79
CA GLU A 57 -2.16 28.81 -6.11
C GLU A 57 -3.20 29.92 -6.15
N ARG A 58 -4.31 29.75 -5.41
CA ARG A 58 -5.34 30.78 -5.23
C ARG A 58 -4.94 31.89 -4.24
N GLY A 59 -3.76 31.80 -3.63
CA GLY A 59 -3.27 32.74 -2.61
C GLY A 59 -3.88 32.51 -1.22
N GLU A 60 -4.68 31.47 -1.02
CA GLU A 60 -5.39 31.14 0.23
C GLU A 60 -4.49 30.34 1.21
N LYS A 61 -3.29 30.86 1.52
CA LYS A 61 -2.33 30.17 2.41
C LYS A 61 -2.90 29.82 3.78
N ALA A 62 -3.73 30.68 4.36
CA ALA A 62 -4.38 30.38 5.64
C ALA A 62 -5.36 29.21 5.55
N GLY A 63 -6.06 29.08 4.41
CA GLY A 63 -6.93 27.94 4.13
C GLY A 63 -6.15 26.65 3.96
N ALA A 64 -5.02 26.70 3.26
CA ALA A 64 -4.10 25.57 3.11
C ALA A 64 -3.56 25.08 4.47
N ILE A 65 -3.12 26.00 5.35
CA ILE A 65 -2.66 25.67 6.71
C ILE A 65 -3.77 24.98 7.50
N LYS A 66 -4.97 25.56 7.51
CA LYS A 66 -6.10 25.00 8.25
C LYS A 66 -6.49 23.61 7.74
N LEU A 67 -6.48 23.40 6.43
CA LEU A 67 -6.78 22.10 5.81
C LEU A 67 -5.80 21.01 6.28
N VAL A 68 -4.50 21.32 6.26
CA VAL A 68 -3.44 20.41 6.70
C VAL A 68 -3.54 20.13 8.20
N GLN A 69 -3.81 21.15 9.02
CA GLN A 69 -4.03 20.98 10.46
C GLN A 69 -5.21 20.06 10.77
N ASP A 70 -6.34 20.27 10.10
CA ASP A 70 -7.56 19.50 10.37
C ASP A 70 -7.42 18.02 9.95
N LYS A 71 -6.73 17.76 8.83
CA LYS A 71 -6.54 16.45 8.23
C LYS A 71 -5.40 15.64 8.84
N LEU A 72 -4.24 16.25 9.04
CA LEU A 72 -3.03 15.59 9.56
C LEU A 72 -2.84 15.78 11.08
N LYS A 73 -3.73 16.55 11.74
CA LYS A 73 -3.65 16.87 13.18
C LYS A 73 -2.31 17.50 13.58
N LEU A 74 -1.71 18.25 12.66
CA LEU A 74 -0.44 18.94 12.86
C LEU A 74 -0.64 20.27 13.60
N THR A 75 0.39 20.70 14.32
CA THR A 75 0.44 22.05 14.89
C THR A 75 0.60 23.10 13.79
N THR A 76 0.35 24.37 14.09
CA THR A 76 0.43 25.46 13.09
C THR A 76 1.81 25.55 12.43
N GLN A 77 2.87 25.30 13.21
CA GLN A 77 4.24 25.33 12.70
C GLN A 77 4.54 24.15 11.78
N GLU A 78 4.13 22.94 12.17
CA GLU A 78 4.28 21.73 11.36
C GLU A 78 3.44 21.81 10.08
N ALA A 79 2.20 22.28 10.18
CA ALA A 79 1.35 22.48 9.03
C ALA A 79 1.97 23.49 8.06
N LYS A 80 2.46 24.63 8.55
CA LYS A 80 3.17 25.62 7.71
C LYS A 80 4.39 25.02 7.03
N HIS A 81 5.19 24.24 7.76
CA HIS A 81 6.36 23.58 7.20
C HIS A 81 5.99 22.56 6.12
N TYR A 82 4.91 21.79 6.30
CA TYR A 82 4.38 20.85 5.31
C TYR A 82 4.05 21.55 3.98
N ILE A 83 3.41 22.73 4.04
CA ILE A 83 3.05 23.50 2.84
C ILE A 83 4.28 24.11 2.15
N GLU A 84 5.31 24.46 2.91
CA GLU A 84 6.57 24.98 2.35
C GLU A 84 7.38 23.89 1.63
N LEU A 85 7.13 22.61 1.93
CA LEU A 85 7.75 21.46 1.29
C LEU A 85 6.99 20.96 0.04
N LEU A 86 5.78 21.46 -0.19
CA LEU A 86 4.91 21.15 -1.35
C LEU A 86 5.21 22.06 -2.53
#